data_AF-A0A3M1AMK9-F1
#
_entry.id   AF-A0A3M1AMK9-F1
#
_cell.length_a   1.000
_cell.length_b   1.000
_cell.length_c   1.000
_cell.angle_alpha   90.00
_cell.angle_beta   90.00
_cell.angle_gamma   90.00
#
_symmetry.space_group_name_H-M   'P 1'
#
loop_
_entity.id
_entity.type
_entity.pdbx_description
1 polymer ?
#
loop_
_entity_poly.entity_id
_entity_poly.type
_entity_poly.pdbx_seq_one_letter_code
_entity_poly.pdbx_strand_id
1 'polypeptide(L)' 'WHVSLPEDGRIPQKKARRQHQLRRLLEQAAAQNTAPTHQHLAKALNVSIGTIKRDMAALRREPTT' A
#
# COMPACT_ATOMS: atom_id res chain seq x y z
N TRP A 1 -7.90 5.24 -8.24
CA TRP A 1 -6.59 4.72 -7.74
C TRP A 1 -6.03 3.67 -8.70
N HIS A 2 -4.71 3.66 -8.93
CA HIS A 2 -4.07 2.63 -9.75
C HIS A 2 -3.49 1.55 -8.83
N VAL A 3 -3.74 0.28 -9.11
CA VAL A 3 -3.37 -0.80 -8.18
C VAL A 3 -1.89 -1.18 -8.28
N SER A 4 -1.36 -1.28 -9.49
CA SER A 4 0.04 -1.57 -9.76
C SER A 4 0.52 -0.66 -10.90
N LEU A 5 1.70 -0.10 -10.75
CA LEU A 5 2.44 0.59 -11.79
C LEU A 5 3.67 -0.25 -12.18
N PRO A 6 4.18 -0.11 -13.42
CA PRO A 6 5.38 -0.83 -13.84
C PRO A 6 6.60 -0.51 -12.96
N GLU A 7 6.64 0.67 -12.33
CA GLU A 7 7.70 1.07 -11.39
C GLU A 7 7.74 0.20 -10.13
N ASP A 8 6.58 -0.31 -9.67
CA ASP A 8 6.53 -1.23 -8.53
C ASP A 8 7.32 -2.52 -8.84
N GLY A 9 7.30 -2.94 -10.11
CA GLY A 9 8.04 -4.11 -10.59
C GLY A 9 9.56 -3.98 -10.47
N ARG A 10 10.10 -2.76 -10.32
CA ARG A 10 11.53 -2.51 -10.12
C ARG A 10 12.00 -2.81 -8.70
N ILE A 11 11.08 -3.00 -7.75
CA ILE A 11 11.42 -3.33 -6.36
C ILE A 11 11.53 -4.86 -6.23
N PRO A 12 12.74 -5.42 -6.06
CA PRO A 12 12.94 -6.86 -6.08
C PRO A 12 12.37 -7.56 -4.84
N GLN A 13 12.33 -6.88 -3.70
CA GLN A 13 11.78 -7.45 -2.47
C GLN A 13 10.25 -7.32 -2.44
N LYS A 14 9.55 -8.47 -2.46
CA LYS A 14 8.07 -8.52 -2.46
C LYS A 14 7.42 -7.73 -1.31
N LYS A 15 8.04 -7.70 -0.12
CA LYS A 15 7.55 -6.94 1.03
C LYS A 15 7.70 -5.44 0.79
N ALA A 16 8.90 -4.98 0.44
CA ALA A 16 9.18 -3.57 0.15
C ALA A 16 8.30 -3.05 -1.00
N ARG A 17 8.11 -3.86 -2.06
CA ARG A 17 7.21 -3.52 -3.16
C ARG A 17 5.79 -3.27 -2.69
N ARG A 18 5.27 -4.17 -1.85
CA ARG A 18 3.90 -4.05 -1.33
C ARG A 18 3.74 -2.85 -0.41
N GLN A 19 4.73 -2.56 0.44
CA GLN A 19 4.73 -1.36 1.28
C GLN A 19 4.76 -0.07 0.43
N HIS A 20 5.55 -0.06 -0.64
CA HIS A 20 5.60 1.05 -1.60
C HIS A 20 4.24 1.25 -2.30
N GLN A 21 3.64 0.17 -2.80
CA GLN A 21 2.30 0.18 -3.41
C GLN A 21 1.23 0.66 -2.42
N LEU A 22 1.28 0.19 -1.18
CA LEU A 22 0.35 0.58 -0.12
C LEU A 22 0.45 2.07 0.20
N ARG A 23 1.66 2.61 0.35
CA ARG A 23 1.88 4.05 0.58
C ARG A 23 1.31 4.88 -0.57
N ARG A 24 1.61 4.49 -1.81
CA ARG A 24 1.13 5.19 -2.99
C ARG A 24 -0.40 5.14 -3.13
N LEU A 25 -1.03 4.01 -2.79
CA LEU A 25 -2.49 3.90 -2.76
C LEU A 25 -3.12 4.84 -1.73
N LEU A 26 -2.49 5.01 -0.56
CA LEU A 26 -2.94 5.95 0.47
C LEU A 26 -2.77 7.41 0.02
N GLU A 27 -1.65 7.76 -0.62
CA GLU A 27 -1.42 9.09 -1.19
C GLU A 27 -2.47 9.42 -2.28
N GLN A 28 -2.74 8.48 -3.19
CA GLN A 28 -3.79 8.66 -4.19
C GLN A 28 -5.18 8.80 -3.55
N ALA A 29 -5.46 8.03 -2.50
CA ALA A 29 -6.73 8.10 -1.79
C ALA A 29 -6.91 9.47 -1.11
N ALA A 30 -5.88 9.97 -0.45
CA ALA A 30 -5.84 11.30 0.14
C ALA A 30 -6.05 12.40 -0.92
N ALA A 31 -5.37 12.31 -2.07
CA ALA A 31 -5.52 13.26 -3.17
C ALA A 31 -6.96 13.27 -3.75
N GLN A 32 -7.65 12.13 -3.71
CA GLN A 32 -9.04 11.99 -4.16
C GLN A 32 -10.06 12.27 -3.03
N ASN A 33 -9.62 12.66 -1.82
CA ASN A 33 -10.47 12.80 -0.63
C ASN A 33 -11.29 11.54 -0.30
N THR A 34 -10.71 10.37 -0.55
CA THR A 34 -11.34 9.06 -0.28
C THR A 34 -10.64 8.34 0.87
N ALA A 35 -11.41 7.65 1.72
CA ALA A 35 -10.88 6.84 2.82
C ALA A 35 -11.07 5.34 2.53
N PRO A 36 -10.11 4.66 1.86
CA PRO A 36 -10.22 3.24 1.56
C PRO A 36 -10.16 2.42 2.84
N THR A 37 -11.06 1.44 2.96
CA THR A 37 -11.03 0.47 4.05
C THR A 37 -9.89 -0.53 3.84
N HIS A 38 -9.48 -1.22 4.90
CA HIS A 38 -8.51 -2.32 4.78
C HIS A 38 -8.95 -3.40 3.78
N GLN A 39 -10.27 -3.63 3.60
CA GLN A 39 -10.80 -4.56 2.62
C GLN A 39 -10.57 -4.07 1.18
N HIS A 40 -10.78 -2.77 0.92
CA HIS A 40 -10.48 -2.19 -0.39
C HIS A 40 -8.99 -2.33 -0.73
N LEU A 41 -8.11 -2.06 0.24
CA LEU A 41 -6.65 -2.18 0.07
C LEU A 41 -6.21 -3.64 -0.13
N ALA A 42 -6.78 -4.57 0.63
CA ALA A 42 -6.52 -6.00 0.50
C ALA A 42 -6.92 -6.53 -0.88
N LYS A 43 -8.11 -6.14 -1.36
CA LYS A 43 -8.62 -6.50 -2.68
C LYS A 43 -7.76 -5.89 -3.79
N ALA A 44 -7.38 -4.62 -3.67
CA ALA A 44 -6.49 -3.96 -4.61
C ALA A 44 -5.15 -4.71 -4.70
N LEU A 45 -4.46 -4.90 -3.59
CA LEU A 45 -3.13 -5.51 -3.58
C LEU A 45 -3.11 -7.04 -3.69
N ASN A 46 -4.28 -7.67 -3.84
CA ASN A 46 -4.46 -9.12 -3.86
C ASN A 46 -3.76 -9.84 -2.67
N VAL A 47 -3.97 -9.32 -1.46
CA VAL A 47 -3.41 -9.87 -0.21
C VAL A 47 -4.46 -9.99 0.87
N SER A 48 -4.14 -10.71 1.95
CA SER A 48 -5.02 -10.79 3.12
C SER A 48 -5.11 -9.46 3.87
N ILE A 49 -6.24 -9.23 4.56
CA ILE A 49 -6.41 -8.10 5.47
C ILE A 49 -5.34 -8.11 6.57
N GLY A 50 -4.94 -9.28 7.05
CA GLY A 50 -3.86 -9.44 8.04
C GLY A 50 -2.51 -8.91 7.51
N THR A 51 -2.23 -9.12 6.22
CA THR A 51 -1.05 -8.56 5.54
C THR A 51 -1.13 -7.04 5.50
N ILE A 52 -2.29 -6.46 5.14
CA ILE A 52 -2.49 -5.01 5.14
C ILE A 52 -2.27 -4.42 6.54
N LYS A 53 -2.85 -5.01 7.59
CA LYS A 53 -2.68 -4.52 8.96
C LYS A 53 -1.21 -4.52 9.39
N ARG A 54 -0.47 -5.57 9.05
CA ARG A 54 0.97 -5.68 9.34
C ARG A 54 1.78 -4.62 8.60
N ASP A 55 1.49 -4.40 7.32
CA ASP A 55 2.21 -3.41 6.51
C ASP A 55 1.85 -1.97 6.92
N MET A 56 0.58 -1.69 7.27
CA MET A 56 0.17 -0.40 7.85
C MET A 56 0.91 -0.13 9.17
N ALA A 57 1.09 -1.14 10.01
CA ALA A 57 1.87 -1.01 11.24
C ALA A 57 3.36 -0.79 10.97
N ALA A 58 3.90 -1.39 9.90
CA ALA A 58 5.28 -1.15 9.47
C ALA A 58 5.46 0.27 8.92
N LEU A 59 4.56 0.75 8.07
CA LEU A 59 4.58 2.11 7.52
C LEU A 59 4.45 3.19 8.61
N ARG A 60 3.66 2.94 9.66
CA ARG A 60 3.58 3.85 10.83
C ARG A 60 4.87 3.93 11.65
N ARG A 61 5.76 2.94 11.51
CA ARG A 61 7.03 2.85 12.24
C ARG A 61 8.21 3.37 11.43
N GLU A 62 8.08 3.53 10.12
CA GLU A 62 9.07 4.22 9.30
C GLU A 62 8.89 5.73 9.53
N PRO A 63 9.80 6.41 10.25
CA PRO A 63 9.78 7.85 10.32
C PRO A 63 10.01 8.39 8.91
N THR A 64 9.06 9.18 8.40
CA THR A 64 9.25 9.98 7.19
C THR A 64 10.44 10.91 7.45
N THR A 65 11.62 10.51 7.00
CA THR A 65 12.87 11.30 7.05
C THR A 65 12.96 12.17 5.81
#